data_AF-A0A7Y4VDM4-F1
#
_entry.id   AF-A0A7Y4VDM4-F1
#
_cell.length_a   1.000
_cell.length_b   1.000
_cell.length_c   1.000
_cell.angle_alpha   90.00
_cell.angle_beta   90.00
_cell.angle_gamma   90.00
#
_symmetry.space_group_name_H-M   'P 1'
#
loop_
_entity.id
_entity.type
_entity.pdbx_description
1 polymer ?
#
loop_
_entity_poly.entity_id
_entity_poly.type
_entity_poly.pdbx_seq_one_letter_code
_entity_poly.pdbx_strand_id
1 'polypeptide(L)'
;MANPRRQTLIRAAAGFVVIWIVAFAGYTVAKSMKVTPEKVVAYVDSVDLNGLTGDARARAIRRLTDMMNKLTLEERQRLRMARTADKWFLEMTEEEKGGFIEATMPTGFKQMLAAFEEQPADKRRRAIEESLTRLRELNSQTRSGATTNAAFGTNRPPGLSPELEAKVRTIGLKSFYSQSSAQTKAELAPVLEELQRAMESGRMMRGR
;
A
#
# COMPACT_ATOMS: atom_id res chain seq x y z
N MET A 1 -39.17 -40.43 -37.44
CA MET A 1 -39.53 -40.24 -36.02
C MET A 1 -38.25 -39.91 -35.25
N ALA A 2 -38.14 -38.70 -34.67
CA ALA A 2 -36.92 -38.29 -33.97
C ALA A 2 -36.75 -39.12 -32.70
N ASN A 3 -35.58 -39.75 -32.52
CA ASN A 3 -35.30 -40.62 -31.38
C ASN A 3 -35.34 -39.81 -30.06
N PRO A 4 -36.26 -40.09 -29.13
CA PRO A 4 -36.46 -39.28 -27.92
C PRO A 4 -35.20 -39.23 -27.04
N ARG A 5 -34.37 -40.29 -27.05
CA ARG A 5 -33.08 -40.31 -26.33
C ARG A 5 -32.09 -39.28 -26.89
N ARG A 6 -32.07 -39.09 -28.22
CA ARG A 6 -31.23 -38.08 -28.89
C ARG A 6 -31.69 -36.66 -28.56
N GLN A 7 -33.00 -36.44 -28.44
CA GLN A 7 -33.55 -35.13 -28.12
C GLN A 7 -33.26 -34.71 -26.67
N THR A 8 -33.30 -35.64 -25.71
CA THR A 8 -32.87 -35.40 -24.32
C THR A 8 -31.38 -35.09 -24.23
N LEU A 9 -30.53 -35.84 -24.95
CA LEU A 9 -29.08 -35.58 -24.99
C LEU A 9 -28.75 -34.21 -25.59
N ILE A 10 -29.44 -33.80 -26.66
CA ILE A 10 -29.25 -32.45 -27.26
C ILE A 10 -29.66 -31.35 -26.27
N ARG A 11 -30.77 -31.53 -25.55
CA ARG A 11 -31.22 -30.54 -24.54
C ARG A 11 -30.27 -30.47 -23.35
N ALA A 12 -29.75 -31.61 -22.88
CA ALA A 12 -28.76 -31.65 -21.81
C ALA A 12 -27.44 -30.98 -22.23
N ALA A 13 -26.95 -31.26 -23.44
CA ALA A 13 -25.78 -30.61 -24.00
C ALA A 13 -26.00 -29.10 -24.18
N ALA A 14 -27.16 -28.68 -24.68
CA ALA A 14 -27.52 -27.26 -24.80
C ALA A 14 -27.57 -26.57 -23.43
N GLY A 15 -28.14 -27.21 -22.42
CA GLY A 15 -28.14 -26.69 -21.04
C GLY A 15 -26.73 -26.50 -20.48
N PHE A 16 -25.84 -27.46 -20.73
CA PHE A 16 -24.44 -27.36 -20.31
C PHE A 16 -23.69 -26.22 -21.01
N VAL A 17 -23.92 -26.03 -22.32
CA VAL A 17 -23.35 -24.90 -23.07
C VAL A 17 -23.87 -23.56 -22.54
N VAL A 18 -25.16 -23.46 -22.23
CA VAL A 18 -25.74 -22.23 -21.64
C VAL A 18 -25.11 -21.92 -20.29
N ILE A 19 -24.94 -22.91 -19.42
CA ILE A 19 -24.26 -22.73 -18.12
C ILE A 19 -22.83 -22.22 -18.32
N TRP A 20 -22.09 -22.78 -19.28
CA TRP A 20 -20.73 -22.32 -19.60
C TRP A 20 -20.68 -20.90 -20.16
N ILE A 21 -21.63 -20.52 -21.01
CA ILE A 21 -21.73 -19.15 -21.52
C ILE A 21 -22.01 -18.17 -20.37
N VAL A 22 -22.95 -18.51 -19.47
CA VAL A 22 -23.25 -17.67 -18.30
C VAL A 22 -22.04 -17.56 -17.37
N ALA A 23 -21.35 -18.67 -17.10
CA ALA A 23 -20.14 -18.67 -16.28
C ALA A 23 -19.01 -17.84 -16.91
N PHE A 24 -18.79 -17.96 -18.23
CA PHE A 24 -17.78 -17.20 -18.95
C PHE A 24 -18.12 -15.71 -19.03
N ALA A 25 -19.38 -15.36 -19.30
CA ALA A 25 -19.86 -13.99 -19.28
C ALA A 25 -19.69 -13.38 -17.87
N GLY A 26 -20.08 -14.11 -16.83
CA GLY A 26 -19.86 -13.69 -15.44
C GLY A 26 -18.38 -13.48 -15.11
N TYR A 27 -17.52 -14.42 -15.52
CA TYR A 27 -16.07 -14.34 -15.30
C TYR A 27 -15.43 -13.14 -16.02
N THR A 28 -15.78 -12.90 -17.28
CA THR A 28 -15.23 -11.79 -18.07
C THR A 28 -15.65 -10.43 -17.52
N VAL A 29 -16.92 -10.29 -17.11
CA VAL A 29 -17.42 -9.09 -16.43
C VAL A 29 -16.69 -8.89 -15.10
N ALA A 30 -16.60 -9.92 -14.26
CA ALA A 30 -15.90 -9.83 -12.98
C ALA A 30 -14.42 -9.45 -13.15
N LYS A 31 -13.72 -10.04 -14.13
CA LYS A 31 -12.34 -9.69 -14.47
C LYS A 31 -12.20 -8.23 -14.91
N SER A 32 -13.15 -7.73 -15.71
CA SER A 32 -13.18 -6.33 -16.15
C SER A 32 -13.45 -5.34 -15.02
N MET A 33 -14.05 -5.76 -13.91
CA MET A 33 -14.32 -4.91 -12.74
C MET A 33 -13.15 -4.84 -11.76
N LYS A 34 -12.21 -5.80 -11.79
CA LYS A 34 -11.05 -5.79 -10.89
C LYS A 34 -10.22 -4.52 -11.12
N VAL A 35 -9.89 -3.80 -10.04
CA VAL A 35 -8.95 -2.68 -10.09
C VAL A 35 -7.55 -3.24 -10.28
N THR A 36 -6.81 -2.70 -11.25
CA THR A 36 -5.42 -3.11 -11.55
C THR A 36 -4.51 -1.88 -11.54
N PRO A 37 -3.18 -2.06 -11.42
CA PRO A 37 -2.24 -0.94 -11.47
C PRO A 37 -2.42 -0.06 -12.72
N GLU A 38 -2.65 -0.68 -13.88
CA GLU A 38 -2.81 0.01 -15.16
C GLU A 38 -4.06 0.90 -15.17
N LYS A 39 -5.13 0.47 -14.50
CA LYS A 39 -6.33 1.30 -14.33
C LYS A 39 -6.09 2.48 -13.40
N VAL A 40 -5.25 2.31 -12.37
CA VAL A 40 -4.86 3.44 -11.50
C VAL A 40 -4.04 4.45 -12.30
N VAL A 41 -3.08 3.97 -13.10
CA VAL A 41 -2.28 4.81 -14.00
C VAL A 41 -3.18 5.56 -14.97
N ALA A 42 -4.04 4.86 -15.70
CA ALA A 42 -4.96 5.48 -16.65
C ALA A 42 -5.90 6.50 -15.99
N TYR A 43 -6.33 6.25 -14.74
CA TYR A 43 -7.15 7.19 -14.00
C TYR A 43 -6.38 8.47 -13.63
N VAL A 44 -5.15 8.32 -13.12
CA VAL A 44 -4.28 9.45 -12.77
C VAL A 44 -3.90 10.27 -14.00
N ASP A 45 -3.65 9.61 -15.13
CA ASP A 45 -3.28 10.28 -16.39
C ASP A 45 -4.46 10.98 -17.06
N SER A 46 -5.69 10.48 -16.87
CA SER A 46 -6.90 11.05 -17.47
C SER A 46 -7.49 12.23 -16.70
N VAL A 47 -7.06 12.46 -15.47
CA VAL A 47 -7.61 13.51 -14.60
C VAL A 47 -6.52 14.51 -14.22
N ASP A 48 -6.72 15.77 -14.62
CA ASP A 48 -5.89 16.88 -14.16
C ASP A 48 -6.36 17.34 -12.77
N LEU A 49 -5.60 16.99 -11.74
CA LEU A 49 -5.96 17.30 -10.35
C LEU A 49 -5.95 18.80 -10.07
N ASN A 50 -5.08 19.57 -10.72
CA ASN A 50 -4.95 21.02 -10.52
C ASN A 50 -6.11 21.80 -11.16
N GLY A 51 -6.73 21.25 -12.21
CA GLY A 51 -7.93 21.80 -12.82
C GLY A 51 -9.21 21.55 -12.03
N LEU A 52 -9.18 20.66 -11.02
CA LEU A 52 -10.32 20.35 -10.17
C LEU A 52 -10.30 21.20 -8.90
N THR A 53 -11.49 21.64 -8.46
CA THR A 53 -11.64 22.40 -7.22
C THR A 53 -12.73 21.80 -6.33
N GLY A 54 -12.61 22.10 -5.03
CA GLY A 54 -13.57 21.73 -4.00
C GLY A 54 -13.98 20.25 -4.05
N ASP A 55 -15.27 20.04 -4.23
CA ASP A 55 -15.92 18.74 -4.14
C ASP A 55 -15.48 17.76 -5.24
N ALA A 56 -15.20 18.26 -6.44
CA ALA A 56 -14.72 17.44 -7.55
C ALA A 56 -13.31 16.91 -7.28
N ARG A 57 -12.42 17.76 -6.75
CA ARG A 57 -11.06 17.39 -6.35
C ARG A 57 -11.08 16.36 -5.23
N ALA A 58 -11.90 16.59 -4.19
CA ALA A 58 -12.05 15.66 -3.09
C ALA A 58 -12.61 14.29 -3.53
N ARG A 59 -13.52 14.24 -4.51
CA ARG A 59 -13.99 12.98 -5.09
C ARG A 59 -12.89 12.28 -5.89
N ALA A 60 -12.09 13.03 -6.63
CA ALA A 60 -11.01 12.46 -7.43
C ALA A 60 -9.96 11.76 -6.56
N ILE A 61 -9.54 12.42 -5.46
CA ILE A 61 -8.60 11.88 -4.48
C ILE A 61 -9.18 10.64 -3.79
N ARG A 62 -10.44 10.69 -3.32
CA ARG A 62 -11.11 9.53 -2.70
C ARG A 62 -11.17 8.33 -3.63
N ARG A 63 -11.46 8.55 -4.91
CA ARG A 63 -11.47 7.47 -5.90
C ARG A 63 -10.08 6.85 -6.08
N LEU A 64 -9.02 7.67 -6.09
CA LEU A 64 -7.66 7.14 -6.12
C LEU A 64 -7.36 6.28 -4.88
N THR A 65 -7.71 6.75 -3.68
CA THR A 65 -7.48 5.98 -2.44
C THR A 65 -8.23 4.65 -2.44
N ASP A 66 -9.48 4.62 -2.93
CA ASP A 66 -10.29 3.41 -3.04
C ASP A 66 -9.69 2.41 -4.04
N MET A 67 -9.20 2.90 -5.18
CA MET A 67 -8.54 2.06 -6.16
C MET A 67 -7.24 1.47 -5.58
N MET A 68 -6.43 2.29 -4.91
CA MET A 68 -5.21 1.83 -4.26
C MET A 68 -5.47 0.81 -3.16
N ASN A 69 -6.55 0.95 -2.38
CA ASN A 69 -6.93 0.02 -1.32
C ASN A 69 -7.41 -1.35 -1.83
N LYS A 70 -7.80 -1.45 -3.09
CA LYS A 70 -8.19 -2.72 -3.74
C LYS A 70 -7.00 -3.48 -4.34
N LEU A 71 -5.85 -2.82 -4.50
CA LEU A 71 -4.64 -3.45 -5.05
C LEU A 71 -4.00 -4.41 -4.03
N THR A 72 -3.45 -5.51 -4.53
CA THR A 72 -2.59 -6.41 -3.73
C THR A 72 -1.24 -5.76 -3.43
N LEU A 73 -0.45 -6.37 -2.53
CA LEU A 73 0.87 -5.86 -2.16
C LEU A 73 1.81 -5.74 -3.37
N GLU A 74 1.84 -6.76 -4.23
CA GLU A 74 2.66 -6.79 -5.45
C GLU A 74 2.19 -5.73 -6.46
N GLU A 75 0.88 -5.59 -6.65
CA GLU A 75 0.28 -4.59 -7.53
C GLU A 75 0.62 -3.15 -7.06
N ARG A 76 0.59 -2.91 -5.74
CA ARG A 76 1.03 -1.63 -5.14
C ARG A 76 2.53 -1.39 -5.29
N GLN A 77 3.34 -2.44 -5.20
CA GLN A 77 4.77 -2.31 -5.46
C GLN A 77 5.03 -1.86 -6.90
N ARG A 78 4.34 -2.45 -7.88
CA ARG A 78 4.42 -2.01 -9.28
C ARG A 78 3.98 -0.55 -9.46
N LEU A 79 2.88 -0.16 -8.82
CA LEU A 79 2.39 1.23 -8.88
C LEU A 79 3.41 2.24 -8.31
N ARG A 80 4.11 1.88 -7.21
CA ARG A 80 5.21 2.70 -6.66
C ARG A 80 6.37 2.83 -7.65
N MET A 81 6.75 1.76 -8.33
CA MET A 81 7.80 1.82 -9.35
C MET A 81 7.43 2.74 -10.52
N ALA A 82 6.15 2.78 -10.88
CA ALA A 82 5.62 3.68 -11.92
C ALA A 82 5.53 5.15 -11.50
N ARG A 83 5.77 5.48 -10.20
CA ARG A 83 5.69 6.83 -9.62
C ARG A 83 4.38 7.59 -9.88
N THR A 84 3.32 6.87 -10.21
CA THR A 84 2.07 7.47 -10.68
C THR A 84 1.33 8.18 -9.55
N ALA A 85 1.26 7.53 -8.38
CA ALA A 85 0.64 8.15 -7.20
C ALA A 85 1.49 9.31 -6.64
N ASP A 86 2.81 9.31 -6.88
CA ASP A 86 3.71 10.34 -6.36
C ASP A 86 3.40 11.71 -6.97
N LYS A 87 3.05 11.76 -8.26
CA LYS A 87 2.68 13.01 -8.95
C LYS A 87 1.50 13.70 -8.28
N TRP A 88 0.38 12.98 -8.12
CA TRP A 88 -0.79 13.53 -7.45
C TRP A 88 -0.53 13.86 -6.00
N PHE A 89 0.24 13.02 -5.29
CA PHE A 89 0.58 13.31 -3.90
C PHE A 89 1.37 14.62 -3.74
N LEU A 90 2.22 14.97 -4.70
CA LEU A 90 2.94 16.25 -4.72
C LEU A 90 2.02 17.45 -5.03
N GLU A 91 0.98 17.23 -5.84
CA GLU A 91 -0.02 18.25 -6.21
C GLU A 91 -1.09 18.48 -5.14
N MET A 92 -1.25 17.57 -4.17
CA MET A 92 -2.19 17.70 -3.06
C MET A 92 -1.76 18.78 -2.05
N THR A 93 -2.75 19.43 -1.42
CA THR A 93 -2.50 20.28 -0.24
C THR A 93 -2.10 19.41 0.96
N GLU A 94 -1.61 20.04 2.04
CA GLU A 94 -1.24 19.31 3.25
C GLU A 94 -2.43 18.59 3.89
N GLU A 95 -3.63 19.22 3.88
CA GLU A 95 -4.86 18.61 4.38
C GLU A 95 -5.26 17.39 3.55
N GLU A 96 -5.16 17.50 2.22
CA GLU A 96 -5.45 16.42 1.28
C GLU A 96 -4.47 15.26 1.43
N LYS A 97 -3.16 15.55 1.55
CA LYS A 97 -2.15 14.54 1.86
C LYS A 97 -2.46 13.83 3.18
N GLY A 98 -2.89 14.58 4.21
CA GLY A 98 -3.30 14.03 5.49
C GLY A 98 -4.44 13.02 5.36
N GLY A 99 -5.51 13.38 4.64
CA GLY A 99 -6.63 12.48 4.37
C GLY A 99 -6.23 11.29 3.50
N PHE A 100 -5.35 11.50 2.51
CA PHE A 100 -4.84 10.43 1.65
C PHE A 100 -4.04 9.38 2.45
N ILE A 101 -3.16 9.83 3.36
CA ILE A 101 -2.37 8.98 4.26
C ILE A 101 -3.30 8.17 5.16
N GLU A 102 -4.30 8.81 5.78
CA GLU A 102 -5.28 8.12 6.64
C GLU A 102 -6.06 7.04 5.90
N ALA A 103 -6.44 7.30 4.65
CA ALA A 103 -7.21 6.37 3.86
C ALA A 103 -6.37 5.18 3.34
N THR A 104 -5.09 5.37 3.01
CA THR A 104 -4.29 4.36 2.32
C THR A 104 -3.34 3.58 3.23
N MET A 105 -2.84 4.21 4.29
CA MET A 105 -1.83 3.60 5.15
C MET A 105 -2.30 2.37 5.93
N PRO A 106 -3.47 2.37 6.60
CA PRO A 106 -3.87 1.21 7.40
C PRO A 106 -3.90 -0.08 6.56
N THR A 107 -4.43 0.01 5.34
CA THR A 107 -4.46 -1.11 4.38
C THR A 107 -3.05 -1.52 3.97
N GLY A 108 -2.16 -0.55 3.68
CA GLY A 108 -0.76 -0.82 3.35
C GLY A 108 0.01 -1.52 4.46
N PHE A 109 -0.12 -1.00 5.69
CA PHE A 109 0.49 -1.61 6.87
C PHE A 109 -0.04 -3.01 7.13
N LYS A 110 -1.35 -3.23 7.02
CA LYS A 110 -1.96 -4.55 7.18
C LYS A 110 -1.40 -5.56 6.17
N GLN A 111 -1.31 -5.19 4.90
CA GLN A 111 -0.75 -6.05 3.85
C GLN A 111 0.73 -6.38 4.10
N MET A 112 1.51 -5.38 4.52
CA MET A 112 2.93 -5.57 4.86
C MET A 112 3.11 -6.51 6.06
N LEU A 113 2.33 -6.31 7.13
CA LEU A 113 2.38 -7.16 8.32
C LEU A 113 1.97 -8.59 8.00
N ALA A 114 0.89 -8.78 7.23
CA ALA A 114 0.47 -10.11 6.79
C ALA A 114 1.58 -10.80 5.97
N ALA A 115 2.16 -10.09 5.01
CA ALA A 115 3.26 -10.64 4.20
C ALA A 115 4.51 -10.97 5.04
N PHE A 116 4.80 -10.18 6.08
CA PHE A 116 5.88 -10.47 7.01
C PHE A 116 5.59 -11.73 7.85
N GLU A 117 4.37 -11.86 8.36
CA GLU A 117 3.94 -13.01 9.19
C GLU A 117 3.94 -14.33 8.41
N GLU A 118 3.62 -14.30 7.12
CA GLU A 118 3.67 -15.45 6.22
C GLU A 118 5.09 -15.95 5.95
N GLN A 119 6.13 -15.15 6.24
CA GLN A 119 7.52 -15.59 6.03
C GLN A 119 7.95 -16.63 7.08
N PRO A 120 8.85 -17.57 6.72
CA PRO A 120 9.50 -18.47 7.69
C PRO A 120 10.24 -17.70 8.79
N ALA A 121 10.28 -18.27 10.00
CA ALA A 121 10.88 -17.62 11.18
C ALA A 121 12.32 -17.14 10.95
N ASP A 122 13.15 -17.92 10.25
CA ASP A 122 14.53 -17.53 9.95
C ASP A 122 14.61 -16.31 9.02
N LYS A 123 13.68 -16.18 8.06
CA LYS A 123 13.62 -15.02 7.16
C LYS A 123 13.15 -13.77 7.92
N ARG A 124 12.17 -13.91 8.81
CA ARG A 124 11.71 -12.81 9.65
C ARG A 124 12.82 -12.28 10.56
N ARG A 125 13.56 -13.18 11.23
CA ARG A 125 14.72 -12.83 12.06
C ARG A 125 15.78 -12.06 11.27
N ARG A 126 16.17 -12.58 10.10
CA ARG A 126 17.14 -11.89 9.22
C ARG A 126 16.65 -10.51 8.79
N ALA A 127 15.37 -10.38 8.42
CA ALA A 127 14.79 -9.09 8.06
C ALA A 127 14.81 -8.08 9.23
N ILE A 128 14.55 -8.55 10.46
CA ILE A 128 14.65 -7.74 11.67
C ILE A 128 16.10 -7.31 11.93
N GLU A 129 17.04 -8.25 11.88
CA GLU A 129 18.48 -7.99 12.09
C GLU A 129 19.04 -6.99 11.06
N GLU A 130 18.67 -7.14 9.79
CA GLU A 130 19.04 -6.19 8.73
C GLU A 130 18.44 -4.80 8.99
N SER A 131 17.18 -4.75 9.42
CA SER A 131 16.50 -3.49 9.77
C SER A 131 17.18 -2.80 10.95
N LEU A 132 17.52 -3.54 12.01
CA LEU A 132 18.25 -3.01 13.17
C LEU A 132 19.63 -2.49 12.79
N THR A 133 20.36 -3.26 11.97
CA THR A 133 21.69 -2.86 11.48
C THR A 133 21.60 -1.56 10.70
N ARG A 134 20.64 -1.46 9.78
CA ARG A 134 20.41 -0.25 8.99
C ARG A 134 20.01 0.94 9.86
N LEU A 135 19.13 0.77 10.85
CA LEU A 135 18.74 1.85 11.76
C LEU A 135 19.91 2.37 12.59
N ARG A 136 20.76 1.47 13.09
CA ARG A 136 21.97 1.85 13.86
C ARG A 136 22.98 2.60 12.99
N GLU A 137 23.16 2.16 11.75
CA GLU A 137 24.02 2.83 10.78
C GLU A 137 23.51 4.22 10.41
N LEU A 138 22.19 4.39 10.26
CA LEU A 138 21.61 5.71 10.05
C LEU A 138 21.78 6.64 11.25
N ASN A 139 21.60 6.11 12.46
CA ASN A 139 21.82 6.87 13.69
C ASN A 139 23.29 7.29 13.84
N SER A 140 24.24 6.41 13.49
CA SER A 140 25.67 6.76 13.55
C SER A 140 26.02 7.80 12.48
N GLN A 141 25.59 7.63 11.23
CA GLN A 141 25.83 8.59 10.14
C GLN A 141 25.24 9.97 10.44
N THR A 142 24.02 10.02 10.99
CA THR A 142 23.36 11.27 11.40
C THR A 142 24.14 11.99 12.50
N ARG A 143 24.69 11.25 13.48
CA ARG A 143 25.54 11.84 14.54
C ARG A 143 26.90 12.32 14.03
N SER A 144 27.43 11.68 12.99
CA SER A 144 28.71 12.06 12.37
C SER A 144 28.60 13.27 11.43
N GLY A 145 27.42 13.89 11.28
CA GLY A 145 27.22 15.06 10.40
C GLY A 145 27.32 14.73 8.91
N ALA A 146 27.36 13.45 8.54
CA ALA A 146 27.32 13.04 7.14
C ALA A 146 25.90 13.23 6.61
N THR A 147 25.77 13.96 5.50
CA THR A 147 24.47 14.21 4.85
C THR A 147 23.89 12.87 4.40
N THR A 148 22.78 12.47 5.03
CA THR A 148 22.13 11.16 4.87
C THR A 148 21.40 11.07 3.54
N ASN A 149 22.14 10.85 2.45
CA ASN A 149 21.57 10.62 1.11
C ASN A 149 21.34 9.13 0.79
N ALA A 150 21.58 8.20 1.72
CA ALA A 150 21.62 6.75 1.44
C ALA A 150 20.55 5.89 2.13
N ALA A 151 19.69 6.47 2.97
CA ALA A 151 18.81 5.71 3.88
C ALA A 151 17.61 5.04 3.22
N PHE A 152 17.05 5.70 2.22
CA PHE A 152 15.94 5.22 1.42
C PHE A 152 16.49 5.20 -0.01
N GLY A 153 16.39 4.08 -0.71
CA GLY A 153 16.81 4.00 -2.13
C GLY A 153 16.04 4.98 -3.01
N THR A 154 15.88 4.67 -4.30
CA THR A 154 15.07 5.48 -5.24
C THR A 154 13.59 5.69 -4.85
N ASN A 155 13.17 5.21 -3.66
CA ASN A 155 11.89 5.38 -2.97
C ASN A 155 11.99 6.38 -1.79
N ARG A 156 12.48 7.61 -2.00
CA ARG A 156 12.37 8.66 -0.97
C ARG A 156 10.88 9.02 -0.82
N PRO A 157 10.27 8.92 0.38
CA PRO A 157 8.97 9.53 0.60
C PRO A 157 9.10 11.04 0.31
N PRO A 158 8.14 11.65 -0.39
CA PRO A 158 8.10 13.10 -0.54
C PRO A 158 8.35 13.78 0.81
N GLY A 159 9.04 14.91 0.85
CA GLY A 159 9.24 15.64 2.09
C GLY A 159 7.88 15.93 2.74
N LEU A 160 7.57 15.24 3.82
CA LEU A 160 6.34 15.44 4.59
C LEU A 160 6.57 16.59 5.57
N SER A 161 5.53 17.39 5.82
CA SER A 161 5.55 18.33 6.92
C SER A 161 5.65 17.57 8.27
N PRO A 162 6.14 18.22 9.35
CA PRO A 162 6.24 17.60 10.67
C PRO A 162 4.89 17.05 11.18
N GLU A 163 3.79 17.69 10.80
CA GLU A 163 2.44 17.25 11.17
C GLU A 163 2.06 15.96 10.44
N LEU A 164 2.29 15.89 9.13
CA LEU A 164 2.06 14.66 8.36
C LEU A 164 2.96 13.52 8.84
N GLU A 165 4.21 13.81 9.21
CA GLU A 165 5.11 12.82 9.79
C GLU A 165 4.60 12.30 11.15
N ALA A 166 4.10 13.20 12.02
CA ALA A 166 3.45 12.81 13.27
C ALA A 166 2.21 11.94 13.02
N LYS A 167 1.38 12.30 12.04
CA LYS A 167 0.20 11.53 11.64
C LYS A 167 0.57 10.14 11.12
N VAL A 168 1.58 10.05 10.25
CA VAL A 168 2.11 8.77 9.75
C VAL A 168 2.57 7.89 10.91
N ARG A 169 3.33 8.44 11.85
CA ARG A 169 3.80 7.69 13.04
C ARG A 169 2.64 7.17 13.87
N THR A 170 1.67 8.03 14.20
CA THR A 170 0.51 7.65 15.02
C THR A 170 -0.33 6.56 14.37
N ILE A 171 -0.63 6.70 13.07
CA ILE A 171 -1.41 5.70 12.31
C ILE A 171 -0.64 4.40 12.20
N GLY A 172 0.67 4.47 11.92
CA GLY A 172 1.56 3.31 11.81
C GLY A 172 1.61 2.54 13.13
N LEU A 173 1.86 3.21 14.26
CA LEU A 173 1.87 2.60 15.60
C LEU A 173 0.51 1.99 15.96
N LYS A 174 -0.58 2.72 15.74
CA LYS A 174 -1.94 2.19 15.98
C LYS A 174 -2.23 0.96 15.14
N SER A 175 -1.86 1.00 13.85
CA SER A 175 -2.04 -0.11 12.92
C SER A 175 -1.18 -1.31 13.32
N PHE A 176 0.07 -1.09 13.71
CA PHE A 176 0.95 -2.11 14.26
C PHE A 176 0.32 -2.78 15.48
N TYR A 177 0.01 -2.03 16.53
CA TYR A 177 -0.53 -2.62 17.76
C TYR A 177 -1.90 -3.29 17.59
N SER A 178 -2.71 -2.84 16.64
CA SER A 178 -4.06 -3.42 16.41
C SER A 178 -4.07 -4.61 15.44
N GLN A 179 -3.22 -4.60 14.42
CA GLN A 179 -3.26 -5.60 13.33
C GLN A 179 -2.19 -6.68 13.44
N SER A 180 -1.09 -6.46 14.17
CA SER A 180 -0.03 -7.46 14.26
C SER A 180 -0.33 -8.54 15.30
N SER A 181 0.15 -9.76 15.03
CA SER A 181 0.08 -10.86 15.98
C SER A 181 0.93 -10.60 17.23
N ALA A 182 0.64 -11.32 18.32
CA ALA A 182 1.42 -11.23 19.56
C ALA A 182 2.91 -11.59 19.33
N GLN A 183 3.17 -12.58 18.48
CA GLN A 183 4.52 -12.96 18.08
C GLN A 183 5.23 -11.82 17.34
N THR A 184 4.59 -11.22 16.33
CA THR A 184 5.16 -10.08 15.59
C THR A 184 5.46 -8.89 16.49
N LYS A 185 4.60 -8.63 17.49
CA LYS A 185 4.86 -7.57 18.49
C LYS A 185 6.11 -7.83 19.31
N ALA A 186 6.30 -9.07 19.75
CA ALA A 186 7.49 -9.47 20.51
C ALA A 186 8.75 -9.43 19.63
N GLU A 187 8.67 -9.95 18.40
CA GLU A 187 9.79 -9.99 17.44
C GLU A 187 10.25 -8.57 17.02
N LEU A 188 9.31 -7.62 16.86
CA LEU A 188 9.61 -6.24 16.43
C LEU A 188 9.84 -5.25 17.58
N ALA A 189 9.71 -5.66 18.84
CA ALA A 189 9.96 -4.80 19.99
C ALA A 189 11.35 -4.11 19.95
N PRO A 190 12.46 -4.81 19.63
CA PRO A 190 13.78 -4.17 19.54
C PRO A 190 13.87 -3.11 18.44
N VAL A 191 13.13 -3.28 17.33
CA VAL A 191 13.10 -2.31 16.23
C VAL A 191 12.41 -1.03 16.66
N LEU A 192 11.32 -1.15 17.43
CA LEU A 192 10.61 0.01 17.98
C LEU A 192 11.49 0.79 18.97
N GLU A 193 12.26 0.10 19.79
CA GLU A 193 13.20 0.73 20.74
C GLU A 193 14.28 1.52 20.00
N GLU A 194 14.89 0.95 18.95
CA GLU A 194 15.89 1.66 18.15
C GLU A 194 15.31 2.85 17.38
N LEU A 195 14.05 2.75 16.90
CA LEU A 195 13.35 3.88 16.28
C LEU A 195 13.07 5.00 17.30
N GLN A 196 12.63 4.65 18.52
CA GLN A 196 12.45 5.61 19.61
C GLN A 196 13.77 6.28 19.96
N ARG A 197 14.85 5.50 20.12
CA ARG A 197 16.19 6.00 20.38
C ARG A 197 16.71 6.92 19.28
N ALA A 198 16.43 6.59 18.00
CA ALA A 198 16.75 7.46 16.87
C ALA A 198 16.09 8.84 17.04
N MET A 199 14.78 8.85 17.33
CA MET A 199 13.99 10.08 17.52
C MET A 199 14.43 10.88 18.74
N GLU A 200 14.74 10.23 19.86
CA GLU A 200 15.28 10.88 21.05
C GLU A 200 16.66 11.49 20.80
N SER A 201 17.53 10.75 20.08
CA SER A 201 18.87 11.23 19.75
C SER A 201 18.88 12.36 18.72
N GLY A 202 17.81 12.48 17.91
CA GLY A 202 17.59 13.62 17.02
C GLY A 202 17.09 14.90 17.71
N ARG A 203 16.88 14.87 19.04
CA ARG A 203 16.11 15.91 19.76
C ARG A 203 16.91 16.87 20.65
N MET A 204 18.24 16.75 20.75
CA MET A 204 19.07 17.76 21.46
C MET A 204 19.74 18.81 20.56
N MET A 205 19.61 18.75 19.23
CA MET A 205 20.17 19.78 18.33
C MET A 205 19.13 20.33 17.35
N ARG A 206 18.22 21.16 17.88
CA ARG A 206 17.82 22.45 17.28
C ARG A 206 17.09 23.27 18.34
N GLY A 207 17.81 23.54 19.43
CA GLY A 207 17.55 24.68 20.30
C GLY A 207 18.56 25.78 19.95
N ARG A 208 18.26 26.55 18.91
CA ARG A 208 18.64 27.95 18.65
C ARG A 208 18.15 28.38 17.28
#